data_AF-A0A509EE09-F1
#
_entry.id   AF-A0A509EE09-F1
#
_cell.length_a   1.000
_cell.length_b   1.000
_cell.length_c   1.000
_cell.angle_alpha   90.00
_cell.angle_beta   90.00
_cell.angle_gamma   90.00
#
_symmetry.space_group_name_H-M   'P 1'
#
loop_
_entity.id
_entity.type
_entity.pdbx_description
1 polymer ?
#
loop_
_entity_poly.entity_id
_entity_poly.type
_entity_poly.pdbx_seq_one_letter_code
_entity_poly.pdbx_strand_id
1 'polypeptide(L)' 'MAHSIFVREIVEGCRKPPQLLAYDIGSQHEARSLVQGIATSYKEHGEHFNSGLCWFKLDGKTYELYCWDH' A
#
# COMPACT_ATOMS: atom_id res chain seq x y z
N MET A 1 5.69 11.09 -15.48
CA MET A 1 6.05 10.85 -14.06
C MET A 1 5.81 9.39 -13.80
N ALA A 2 6.72 8.74 -13.09
CA ALA A 2 6.62 7.32 -12.79
C ALA A 2 6.14 7.15 -11.35
N HIS A 3 5.37 6.09 -11.12
CA HIS A 3 4.79 5.79 -9.83
C HIS A 3 5.32 4.47 -9.31
N SER A 4 5.58 4.40 -8.01
CA SER A 4 6.03 3.19 -7.33
C SER A 4 5.06 2.83 -6.22
N ILE A 5 4.82 1.52 -6.04
CA ILE A 5 3.99 0.98 -4.97
C ILE A 5 4.90 0.42 -3.90
N PHE A 6 4.68 0.85 -2.67
CA PHE A 6 5.39 0.36 -1.49
C PHE A 6 4.45 -0.36 -0.55
N VAL A 7 4.98 -1.37 0.13
CA VAL A 7 4.33 -2.08 1.22
C VAL A 7 5.20 -2.04 2.47
N ARG A 8 4.60 -1.86 3.64
CA ARG A 8 5.33 -1.99 4.92
C ARG A 8 4.49 -2.66 5.98
N GLU A 9 5.13 -3.47 6.81
CA GLU A 9 4.52 -4.09 7.98
C GLU A 9 4.48 -3.07 9.13
N ILE A 10 3.31 -2.92 9.77
CA ILE A 10 3.18 -2.25 11.06
C ILE A 10 3.23 -3.32 12.15
N VAL A 11 4.27 -3.26 12.98
CA VAL A 11 4.38 -4.04 14.21
C VAL A 11 4.11 -3.08 15.37
N GLU A 12 3.51 -3.52 16.46
CA GLU A 12 3.14 -2.69 17.62
C GLU A 12 4.22 -1.64 17.97
N GLY A 13 3.94 -0.37 17.69
CA GLY A 13 4.84 0.77 17.95
C GLY A 13 6.02 0.96 16.99
N CYS A 14 6.24 0.08 16.02
CA CYS A 14 7.35 0.17 15.06
C CYS A 14 6.91 -0.09 13.61
N ARG A 15 7.20 0.87 12.72
CA ARG A 15 7.00 0.71 11.28
C ARG A 15 8.27 0.09 10.68
N LYS A 16 8.16 -1.07 10.05
CA LYS A 16 9.27 -1.64 9.28
C LYS A 16 9.59 -0.73 8.08
N PRO A 17 10.84 -0.77 7.60
CA PRO A 17 11.19 -0.06 6.38
C PRO A 17 10.29 -0.52 5.23
N PRO A 18 9.82 0.41 4.38
CA PRO A 18 8.99 0.06 3.24
C PRO A 18 9.76 -0.76 2.22
N GLN A 19 9.08 -1.74 1.67
CA GLN A 19 9.56 -2.61 0.61
C GLN A 19 8.89 -2.20 -0.70
N LEU A 20 9.67 -2.16 -1.77
CA LEU A 20 9.17 -1.88 -3.11
C LEU A 20 8.40 -3.10 -3.63
N LEU A 21 7.15 -2.89 -4.03
CA LEU A 21 6.31 -3.92 -4.62
C LEU A 21 6.30 -3.84 -6.15
N ALA A 22 6.19 -2.62 -6.67
CA ALA A 22 6.19 -2.32 -8.10
C ALA A 22 6.76 -0.93 -8.35
N TYR A 23 7.38 -0.73 -9.51
CA TYR A 23 7.97 0.55 -9.93
C TYR A 23 7.66 0.79 -11.41
N ASP A 24 7.91 2.02 -11.86
CA ASP A 24 7.73 2.46 -13.25
C ASP A 24 6.29 2.34 -13.77
N ILE A 25 5.31 2.59 -12.90
CA ILE A 25 3.90 2.65 -13.29
C ILE A 25 3.67 4.03 -13.91
N GLY A 26 3.27 4.07 -15.19
CA GLY A 26 3.15 5.32 -15.95
C GLY A 26 1.92 6.16 -15.62
N SER A 27 0.95 5.62 -14.88
CA SER A 27 -0.31 6.28 -14.55
C SER A 27 -0.60 6.27 -13.05
N GLN A 28 -0.83 7.45 -12.48
CA GLN A 28 -1.22 7.58 -11.06
C GLN A 28 -2.55 6.85 -10.78
N HIS A 29 -3.47 6.88 -11.74
CA HIS A 29 -4.74 6.18 -11.63
C HIS A 29 -4.56 4.66 -11.60
N GLU A 30 -3.65 4.14 -12.42
CA GLU A 30 -3.29 2.73 -12.43
C GLU A 30 -2.62 2.33 -11.11
N ALA A 31 -1.63 3.10 -10.64
CA ALA A 31 -0.95 2.84 -9.38
C ALA A 31 -1.92 2.82 -8.18
N ARG A 32 -2.88 3.76 -8.13
CA ARG A 32 -3.94 3.78 -7.11
C ARG A 32 -4.90 2.59 -7.23
N SER A 33 -5.31 2.25 -8.46
CA SER A 33 -6.18 1.09 -8.69
C SER A 33 -5.53 -0.22 -8.26
N LEU A 34 -4.22 -0.37 -8.50
CA LEU A 34 -3.43 -1.51 -8.04
C LEU A 34 -3.37 -1.56 -6.50
N VAL A 35 -3.08 -0.44 -5.84
CA VAL A 35 -3.07 -0.36 -4.38
C VAL A 35 -4.42 -0.77 -3.77
N GLN A 36 -5.52 -0.24 -4.30
CA GLN A 36 -6.87 -0.59 -3.84
C GLN A 36 -7.23 -2.05 -4.15
N GLY A 37 -6.88 -2.54 -5.34
CA GLY A 37 -7.10 -3.93 -5.74
C GLY A 37 -6.36 -4.93 -4.85
N ILE A 38 -5.11 -4.62 -4.49
CA ILE A 38 -4.33 -5.46 -3.57
C ILE A 38 -4.99 -5.45 -2.20
N ALA A 39 -5.30 -4.27 -1.63
CA ALA A 39 -5.89 -4.18 -0.30
C ALA A 39 -7.24 -4.91 -0.20
N THR A 40 -8.13 -4.71 -1.18
CA THR A 40 -9.47 -5.33 -1.22
C THR A 40 -9.44 -6.84 -1.47
N SER A 41 -8.31 -7.39 -1.92
CA SER A 41 -8.13 -8.85 -2.07
C SER A 41 -8.00 -9.57 -0.72
N TYR A 42 -7.79 -8.85 0.38
CA TYR A 42 -7.71 -9.40 1.73
C TYR A 42 -9.01 -9.22 2.50
N LYS A 43 -9.36 -10.19 3.36
CA LYS A 43 -10.61 -10.14 4.16
C LYS A 43 -10.69 -8.94 5.10
N GLU A 44 -9.58 -8.61 5.75
CA GLU A 44 -9.48 -7.47 6.65
C GLU A 44 -8.66 -6.38 5.96
N HIS A 45 -9.33 -5.31 5.53
CA HIS A 45 -8.70 -4.19 4.83
C HIS A 45 -9.41 -2.87 5.11
N GLY A 46 -8.79 -1.77 4.69
CA GLY A 46 -9.40 -0.46 4.71
C GLY A 46 -8.53 0.60 4.06
N GLU A 47 -9.03 1.84 4.09
CA GLU A 47 -8.34 3.01 3.56
C GLU A 47 -8.30 4.10 4.63
N HIS A 48 -7.16 4.79 4.75
CA HIS A 48 -7.04 5.96 5.60
C HIS A 48 -7.61 7.17 4.87
N PHE A 49 -8.72 7.69 5.39
CA PHE A 49 -9.53 8.79 4.82
C PHE A 49 -8.75 10.06 4.42
N ASN A 50 -7.54 10.29 4.96
CA ASN A 50 -6.78 11.52 4.73
C ASN A 50 -5.44 11.33 3.99
N SER A 51 -4.99 10.10 3.77
CA SER A 51 -3.67 9.84 3.18
C SER A 51 -3.72 9.03 1.89
N GLY A 52 -4.88 8.50 1.49
CA GLY A 52 -4.99 7.58 0.35
C GLY A 52 -4.14 6.31 0.54
N LEU A 53 -3.80 6.02 1.79
CA LEU A 53 -3.03 4.85 2.19
C LEU A 53 -4.01 3.72 2.46
N CYS A 54 -3.84 2.61 1.77
CA CYS A 54 -4.61 1.41 2.02
C CYS A 54 -3.89 0.53 3.04
N TRP A 55 -4.64 -0.26 3.79
CA TRP A 55 -4.10 -1.24 4.70
C TRP A 55 -4.84 -2.55 4.57
N PHE A 56 -4.18 -3.64 4.94
CA PHE A 56 -4.77 -4.96 5.04
C PHE A 56 -4.12 -5.76 6.17
N LYS A 57 -4.78 -6.82 6.62
CA LYS A 57 -4.18 -7.81 7.51
C LYS A 57 -3.93 -9.13 6.82
N LEU A 58 -2.76 -9.70 7.11
CA LEU A 58 -2.34 -11.01 6.65
C LEU A 58 -1.59 -11.70 7.81
N ASP A 59 -2.00 -12.92 8.16
CA ASP A 59 -1.40 -13.73 9.23
C ASP A 59 -1.29 -13.00 10.58
N GLY A 60 -2.34 -12.24 10.94
CA GLY A 60 -2.39 -11.47 12.20
C GLY A 60 -1.53 -10.20 12.20
N LYS A 61 -0.88 -9.86 11.08
CA LYS A 61 -0.05 -8.67 10.92
C LYS A 61 -0.75 -7.63 10.07
N THR A 62 -0.52 -6.36 10.36
CA THR A 62 -1.06 -5.25 9.57
C THR A 62 -0.01 -4.75 8.59
N TYR A 63 -0.42 -4.57 7.34
CA TYR A 63 0.41 -4.04 6.27
C TYR A 63 -0.23 -2.77 5.70
N GLU A 64 0.61 -1.78 5.43
CA GLU A 64 0.26 -0.54 4.73
C GLU A 64 0.75 -0.62 3.29
N LEU A 65 -0.10 -0.21 2.36
CA LEU A 65 0.17 -0.07 0.93
C LEU A 65 -0.05 1.38 0.51
N TYR A 66 0.90 1.94 -0.22
CA TYR A 66 0.79 3.29 -0.74
C TYR A 66 1.57 3.48 -2.03
N CYS A 67 1.12 4.44 -2.83
CA CYS A 67 1.80 4.91 -4.02
C CYS A 67 2.72 6.08 -3.67
N TRP A 68 3.88 6.16 -4.32
CA TRP A 68 4.82 7.28 -4.22
C TRP A 68 5.19 7.79 -5.63
N ASP A 69 5.09 9.10 -5.81
CA ASP A 69 5.45 9.80 -7.04
C ASP A 69 6.96 10.13 -7.04
N HIS A 70 7.65 9.92 -8.17
CA HIS A 70 9.05 10.31 -8.36
C HIS A 70 9.36 10.75 -9.80
#